data_AF-A0A7W0T6V0-F1
#
_entry.id   AF-A0A7W0T6V0-F1
#
_cell.length_a   1.000
_cell.length_b   1.000
_cell.length_c   1.000
_cell.angle_alpha   90.00
_cell.angle_beta   90.00
_cell.angle_gamma   90.00
#
_symmetry.space_group_name_H-M   'P 1'
#
loop_
_entity.id
_entity.type
_entity.pdbx_description
1 polymer ?
#
loop_
_entity_poly.entity_id
_entity_poly.type
_entity_poly.pdbx_seq_one_letter_code
_entity_poly.pdbx_strand_id
1 'polypeptide(L)' 'PAGAHVATMKINRTMRLSHDGQTMTVAARATLYDLSGNVLTSFPVVATGERMQVERIPDEP' A
#
# COMPACT_ATOMS: atom_id res chain seq x y z
N PRO A 1 8.04 23.88 -6.86
CA PRO A 1 6.59 23.68 -7.11
C PRO A 1 6.04 22.59 -6.17
N ALA A 2 5.28 22.97 -5.15
CA ALA A 2 4.50 21.99 -4.39
C ALA A 2 3.44 21.40 -5.33
N GLY A 3 3.43 20.07 -5.49
CA GLY A 3 2.48 19.40 -6.38
C GLY A 3 1.04 19.72 -5.95
N ALA A 4 0.18 20.10 -6.90
CA ALA A 4 -1.23 20.35 -6.61
C ALA A 4 -1.87 19.05 -6.08
N HIS A 5 -2.54 19.13 -4.93
CA HIS A 5 -3.34 18.04 -4.42
C HIS A 5 -4.61 17.92 -5.28
N VAL A 6 -4.79 16.79 -5.94
CA VAL A 6 -5.86 16.59 -6.95
C VAL A 6 -6.95 15.61 -6.52
N ALA A 7 -6.67 14.70 -5.58
CA ALA A 7 -7.61 13.69 -5.10
C ALA A 7 -7.09 12.98 -3.85
N THR A 8 -8.00 12.34 -3.11
CA THR A 8 -7.66 11.45 -1.99
C THR A 8 -7.98 10.01 -2.36
N MET A 9 -7.09 9.06 -2.07
CA MET A 9 -7.36 7.63 -2.23
C MET A 9 -7.38 6.93 -0.88
N LYS A 10 -8.48 6.25 -0.56
CA LYS A 10 -8.58 5.35 0.59
C LYS A 10 -8.45 3.91 0.12
N ILE A 11 -7.56 3.15 0.76
CA ILE A 11 -7.37 1.73 0.47
C ILE A 11 -7.71 0.94 1.73
N ASN A 12 -8.82 0.20 1.67
CA ASN A 12 -9.14 -0.79 2.70
C ASN A 12 -8.54 -2.12 2.24
N ARG A 13 -7.55 -2.64 2.97
CA ARG A 13 -6.79 -3.83 2.57
C ARG A 13 -6.66 -4.86 3.68
N THR A 14 -6.67 -6.12 3.28
CA THR A 14 -6.23 -7.25 4.08
C THR A 14 -4.92 -7.76 3.51
N MET A 15 -3.94 -8.00 4.38
CA MET A 15 -2.63 -8.52 4.00
C MET A 15 -2.43 -9.87 4.69
N ARG A 16 -1.97 -10.86 3.93
CA ARG A 16 -1.58 -12.16 4.45
C ARG A 16 -0.09 -12.34 4.21
N LEU A 17 0.65 -12.56 5.30
CA LEU A 17 2.06 -12.90 5.27
C LEU A 17 2.20 -14.43 5.13
N SER A 18 3.20 -14.90 4.39
CA SER A 18 3.58 -16.31 4.41
C SER A 18 4.09 -16.72 5.79
N HIS A 19 4.07 -18.03 6.06
CA HIS A 19 4.49 -18.58 7.35
C HIS A 19 5.94 -18.23 7.72
N ASP A 20 6.82 -18.17 6.72
CA ASP A 20 8.25 -17.81 6.86
C ASP A 20 8.51 -16.30 6.86
N GLY A 21 7.47 -15.47 6.72
CA GLY A 21 7.59 -14.02 6.66
C GLY A 21 8.26 -13.45 5.42
N GLN A 22 8.52 -14.27 4.39
CA GLN A 22 9.28 -13.85 3.20
C GLN A 22 8.40 -13.23 2.11
N THR A 23 7.11 -13.53 2.08
CA THR A 23 6.18 -13.02 1.05
C THR A 23 4.89 -12.49 1.66
N MET A 24 4.25 -11.55 0.98
CA MET A 24 2.90 -11.10 1.30
C MET A 24 1.99 -11.13 0.08
N THR A 25 0.71 -11.40 0.34
CA THR A 25 -0.39 -11.22 -0.62
C THR A 25 -1.39 -10.21 -0.07
N VAL A 26 -1.88 -9.32 -0.91
CA VAL A 26 -2.82 -8.26 -0.54
C VAL A 26 -4.09 -8.39 -1.36
N ALA A 27 -5.23 -8.31 -0.69
CA ALA A 27 -6.54 -8.10 -1.30
C ALA A 27 -7.14 -6.81 -0.73
N ALA A 28 -7.57 -5.91 -1.61
CA ALA A 28 -8.01 -4.59 -1.20
C ALA A 28 -9.13 -4.02 -2.08
N ARG A 29 -9.78 -2.97 -1.55
CA ARG A 29 -10.65 -2.07 -2.30
C ARG A 29 -10.06 -0.67 -2.22
N ALA A 30 -9.71 -0.11 -3.37
CA ALA A 30 -9.31 1.28 -3.48
C ALA A 30 -10.53 2.13 -3.85
N THR A 31 -10.69 3.27 -3.18
CA THR A 31 -11.73 4.26 -3.49
C THR A 31 -11.06 5.61 -3.66
N LEU A 32 -11.30 6.25 -4.80
CA LEU A 32 -10.81 7.59 -5.11
C LEU A 32 -11.92 8.60 -4.82
N TYR A 33 -11.55 9.69 -4.15
CA TYR A 33 -12.42 10.79 -3.81
C TYR A 33 -11.93 12.08 -4.46
N ASP A 34 -12.86 12.89 -4.93
CA ASP A 34 -12.55 14.27 -5.31
C ASP A 34 -12.22 15.13 -4.07
N LEU A 35 -11.87 16.40 -4.29
CA LEU A 35 -11.52 17.33 -3.23
C LEU A 35 -12.69 17.68 -2.30
N SER A 36 -13.93 17.42 -2.73
CA SER A 36 -15.14 17.62 -1.93
C SER A 36 -15.54 16.36 -1.15
N GLY A 37 -14.82 15.25 -1.32
CA GLY A 37 -15.09 13.97 -0.67
C GLY A 37 -16.11 13.09 -1.38
N ASN A 38 -16.51 13.43 -2.62
CA ASN A 38 -17.38 12.56 -3.41
C ASN A 38 -16.58 11.40 -3.99
N VAL A 39 -17.19 10.21 -4.05
CA VAL A 39 -16.57 9.05 -4.69
C VAL A 39 -16.52 9.24 -6.19
N LEU A 40 -15.31 9.20 -6.76
CA LEU A 40 -15.08 9.21 -8.21
C LEU A 40 -15.10 7.80 -8.78
N THR A 41 -14.44 6.86 -8.12
CA THR A 41 -14.40 5.45 -8.53
C THR A 41 -14.01 4.54 -7.37
N SER A 42 -14.32 3.25 -7.50
CA SER A 42 -13.91 2.23 -6.55
C SER A 42 -13.67 0.89 -7.23
N PHE A 43 -12.47 0.32 -7.07
CA PHE A 43 -12.05 -0.89 -7.78
C PHE A 43 -11.25 -1.85 -6.88
N PRO A 44 -11.31 -3.17 -7.17
CA PRO A 44 -10.51 -4.14 -6.44
C PRO A 44 -9.03 -3.99 -6.78
N VAL A 45 -8.16 -4.22 -5.79
CA VAL A 45 -6.71 -4.22 -5.94
C VAL A 45 -6.17 -5.52 -5.37
N VAL A 46 -5.32 -6.19 -6.16
CA VAL A 46 -4.52 -7.34 -5.73
C VAL A 46 -3.06 -6.98 -5.87
N ALA A 47 -2.25 -7.34 -4.87
CA ALA A 47 -0.80 -7.11 -4.92
C ALA A 47 -0.05 -8.24 -4.22
N THR A 48 1.19 -8.45 -4.63
CA THR A 48 2.15 -9.32 -3.96
C THR A 48 3.38 -8.51 -3.57
N GLY A 49 4.14 -9.01 -2.59
CA GLY A 49 5.40 -8.41 -2.20
C GLY A 49 6.35 -9.46 -1.64
N GLU A 50 7.64 -9.22 -1.85
CA GLU A 50 8.73 -10.04 -1.32
C GLU A 50 9.51 -9.23 -0.30
N ARG A 51 10.01 -9.91 0.74
CA ARG A 51 10.83 -9.28 1.76
C ARG A 51 12.15 -8.84 1.13
N MET A 52 12.42 -7.54 1.19
CA MET A 52 13.75 -7.04 0.83
C MET A 52 14.77 -7.54 1.84
N GLN A 53 15.88 -8.07 1.32
CA GLN A 53 17.03 -8.42 2.15
C GLN A 53 17.63 -7.13 2.70
N VAL A 54 17.74 -7.04 4.03
CA VAL A 54 18.42 -5.95 4.71
C VAL A 54 19.70 -6.55 5.29
N GLU A 55 20.85 -6.14 4.75
CA GLU A 55 22.13 -6.46 5.36
C GLU A 55 22.28 -5.62 6.62
N ARG A 56 22.42 -6.27 7.77
CA ARG A 56 22.81 -5.59 9.00
C ARG A 56 24.27 -5.18 8.84
N ILE A 57 24.57 -3.89 8.94
CA ILE A 57 25.94 -3.44 9.18
C ILE A 57 26.26 -3.82 10.63
N PRO A 58 27.24 -4.69 10.88
CA PRO A 58 27.69 -4.96 12.25
C PRO A 58 28.24 -3.65 12.84
N ASP A 59 27.78 -3.29 14.04
CA ASP A 59 28.32 -2.22 14.90
C ASP A 59 28.24 -0.77 14.38
N GLU A 60 27.03 -0.21 14.24
CA GLU A 60 26.81 1.22 14.54
C GLU A 60 26.26 1.34 15.99
N PRO A 61 26.78 2.29 16.81
CA PRO A 61 26.33 2.48 18.19
C PRO A 61 24.85 2.84 18.33
#